data_AF-A0A2G4T2W8-F1
#
_entry.id   AF-A0A2G4T2W8-F1
#
_cell.length_a   1.000
_cell.length_b   1.000
_cell.length_c   1.000
_cell.angle_alpha   90.00
_cell.angle_beta   90.00
_cell.angle_gamma   90.00
#
_symmetry.space_group_name_H-M   'P 1'
#
loop_
_entity.id
_entity.type
_entity.pdbx_description
1 polymer ?
#
loop_
_entity_poly.entity_id
_entity_poly.type
_entity_poly.pdbx_seq_one_letter_code
_entity_poly.pdbx_strand_id
1 'polypeptide(L)'
;MQERRDLEVGNVIEEQAKTNQHLRKLKEEHTKFLEEFIDNNPGVTLDQMADALNDKLEGFSISKSGVDKHMKESCSYTLKRITKIPAKRSSPNVIEDLELLRHGLKTLTSVLCKTVFSLMDLGSIFIL
;
A
#
# COMPACT_ATOMS: atom_id res chain seq x y z
N MET A 1 -63.24 -42.50 -1.24
CA MET A 1 -61.78 -42.42 -1.00
C MET A 1 -61.18 -41.86 -2.29
N GLN A 2 -61.09 -40.53 -2.44
CA GLN A 2 -59.92 -39.70 -2.06
C GLN A 2 -58.64 -40.33 -2.63
N GLU A 3 -57.90 -39.74 -3.57
CA GLU A 3 -57.27 -38.42 -3.49
C GLU A 3 -56.78 -37.95 -4.88
N ARG A 4 -56.83 -36.64 -5.14
CA ARG A 4 -56.23 -35.99 -6.31
C ARG A 4 -54.71 -35.91 -6.17
N ARG A 5 -53.98 -35.75 -7.29
CA ARG A 5 -53.13 -34.58 -7.56
C ARG A 5 -52.37 -34.78 -8.87
N ASP A 6 -52.66 -33.90 -9.80
CA ASP A 6 -51.83 -33.53 -10.94
C ASP A 6 -50.49 -32.98 -10.45
N LEU A 7 -49.38 -33.33 -11.11
CA LEU A 7 -48.26 -32.41 -11.29
C LEU A 7 -47.37 -32.88 -12.45
N GLU A 8 -47.64 -32.33 -13.62
CA GLU A 8 -46.63 -32.09 -14.64
C GLU A 8 -45.58 -31.16 -14.02
N VAL A 9 -44.34 -31.63 -13.89
CA VAL A 9 -43.19 -30.75 -13.66
C VAL A 9 -42.21 -31.04 -14.77
N GLY A 10 -42.29 -30.23 -15.80
CA GLY A 10 -41.24 -30.12 -16.81
C GLY A 10 -39.92 -29.93 -16.09
N ASN A 11 -38.96 -30.78 -16.41
CA ASN A 11 -37.60 -30.65 -15.89
C ASN A 11 -36.91 -29.52 -16.68
N VAL A 12 -37.33 -28.29 -16.40
CA VAL A 12 -36.53 -27.09 -16.65
C VAL A 12 -35.49 -27.09 -15.53
N ILE A 13 -34.40 -27.82 -15.72
CA ILE A 13 -33.18 -27.50 -15.00
C ILE A 13 -32.58 -26.37 -15.80
N GLU A 14 -32.87 -25.17 -15.29
CA GLU A 14 -32.27 -23.90 -15.67
C GLU A 14 -30.82 -24.08 -16.08
N GLU A 15 -30.53 -23.53 -17.26
CA GLU A 15 -29.22 -23.02 -17.62
C GLU A 15 -28.67 -22.28 -16.40
N GLN A 16 -27.77 -22.94 -15.66
CA GLN A 16 -27.03 -22.30 -14.59
C GLN A 16 -26.16 -21.25 -15.27
N ALA A 17 -26.72 -20.05 -15.37
CA ALA A 17 -25.96 -18.84 -15.60
C ALA A 17 -24.81 -18.90 -14.60
N LYS A 18 -23.60 -19.17 -15.11
CA LYS A 18 -22.34 -18.92 -14.42
C LYS A 18 -22.30 -17.43 -14.16
N THR A 19 -23.02 -17.00 -13.13
CA THR A 19 -22.87 -15.67 -12.58
C THR A 19 -21.41 -15.59 -12.17
N ASN A 20 -20.77 -14.53 -12.64
CA ASN A 20 -19.37 -14.22 -12.43
C ASN A 20 -19.08 -14.03 -10.94
N GLN A 21 -19.12 -15.12 -10.16
CA GLN A 21 -18.80 -15.17 -8.74
C GLN A 21 -17.29 -14.93 -8.50
N HIS A 22 -16.51 -14.79 -9.58
CA HIS A 22 -15.09 -14.48 -9.59
C HIS A 22 -14.79 -12.98 -9.31
N LEU A 23 -15.81 -12.15 -9.12
CA LEU A 23 -15.62 -10.83 -8.53
C LEU A 23 -16.10 -10.87 -7.09
N ARG A 24 -15.36 -11.59 -6.23
CA ARG A 24 -15.31 -11.24 -4.80
C ARG A 24 -14.66 -9.85 -4.74
N LYS A 25 -15.46 -8.82 -4.99
CA LYS A 25 -15.05 -7.42 -4.91
C LYS A 25 -14.47 -7.23 -3.52
N LEU A 26 -13.22 -6.78 -3.41
CA LEU A 26 -12.76 -6.30 -2.12
C LEU A 26 -13.71 -5.15 -1.72
N LYS A 27 -14.34 -5.30 -0.56
CA LYS A 27 -15.15 -4.26 0.05
C LYS A 27 -14.29 -3.06 0.45
N GLU A 28 -14.94 -1.92 0.63
CA GLU A 28 -14.33 -0.66 1.04
C GLU A 28 -13.52 -0.80 2.35
N GLU A 29 -13.97 -1.65 3.28
CA GLU A 29 -13.26 -2.00 4.52
C GLU A 29 -11.87 -2.59 4.26
N HIS A 30 -11.70 -3.39 3.20
CA HIS A 30 -10.42 -4.01 2.86
C HIS A 30 -9.47 -3.01 2.18
N THR A 31 -10.03 -2.07 1.41
CA THR A 31 -9.27 -0.96 0.83
C THR A 31 -8.68 -0.09 1.93
N LYS A 32 -9.48 0.28 2.94
CA LYS A 32 -9.01 1.11 4.05
C LYS A 32 -7.91 0.42 4.85
N PHE A 33 -8.02 -0.89 5.08
CA PHE A 33 -6.95 -1.65 5.73
C PHE A 33 -5.65 -1.64 4.91
N LEU A 34 -5.74 -1.81 3.58
CA LEU A 34 -4.56 -1.76 2.70
C LEU A 34 -3.89 -0.39 2.72
N GLU A 35 -4.67 0.69 2.72
CA GLU A 35 -4.14 2.06 2.79
C GLU A 35 -3.38 2.29 4.10
N GLU A 36 -3.99 1.96 5.24
CA GLU A 36 -3.33 2.05 6.55
C GLU A 36 -2.07 1.16 6.61
N PHE A 37 -2.10 -0.01 5.97
CA PHE A 37 -0.95 -0.92 5.94
C PHE A 37 0.23 -0.37 5.12
N ILE A 38 -0.07 0.33 4.02
CA ILE A 38 0.93 0.96 3.15
C ILE A 38 1.53 2.20 3.83
N ASP A 39 0.69 3.02 4.47
CA ASP A 39 1.13 4.24 5.16
C ASP A 39 2.07 3.92 6.32
N ASN A 40 1.80 2.84 7.05
CA ASN A 40 2.66 2.40 8.15
C ASN A 40 3.98 1.79 7.67
N ASN A 41 4.02 1.17 6.47
CA ASN A 41 5.18 0.46 5.96
C ASN A 41 5.43 0.78 4.47
N PRO A 42 6.13 1.89 4.16
CA PRO A 42 6.46 2.27 2.78
C PRO A 42 7.55 1.34 2.23
N GLY A 43 7.14 0.22 1.63
CA GLY A 43 8.04 -0.82 1.13
C GLY A 43 7.45 -2.24 1.16
N VAL A 44 6.22 -2.37 1.65
CA VAL A 44 5.48 -3.63 1.65
C VAL A 44 5.37 -4.21 0.24
N THR A 45 5.56 -5.52 0.15
CA THR A 45 5.39 -6.28 -1.08
C THR A 45 3.96 -6.77 -1.26
N LEU A 46 3.55 -7.01 -2.50
CA LEU A 46 2.23 -7.56 -2.84
C LEU A 46 1.93 -8.89 -2.12
N ASP A 47 2.94 -9.73 -1.91
CA ASP A 47 2.78 -11.00 -1.21
C ASP A 47 2.40 -10.74 0.26
N GLN A 48 3.13 -9.85 0.92
CA GLN A 48 2.83 -9.45 2.30
C GLN A 48 1.45 -8.81 2.46
N MET A 49 0.98 -8.05 1.46
CA MET A 49 -0.38 -7.50 1.47
C MET A 49 -1.45 -8.60 1.35
N ALA A 50 -1.21 -9.59 0.50
CA ALA A 50 -2.12 -10.71 0.33
C ALA A 50 -2.18 -11.57 1.60
N ASP A 51 -1.03 -11.85 2.21
CA ASP A 51 -0.94 -12.59 3.46
C ASP A 51 -1.65 -11.84 4.60
N ALA A 52 -1.37 -10.53 4.75
CA ALA A 52 -2.03 -9.71 5.77
C ALA A 52 -3.55 -9.61 5.58
N LEU A 53 -4.05 -9.65 4.34
CA LEU A 53 -5.48 -9.71 4.06
C LEU A 53 -6.08 -11.06 4.41
N ASN A 54 -5.40 -12.17 4.08
CA ASN A 54 -5.87 -13.52 4.35
C ASN A 54 -5.87 -13.83 5.86
N ASP A 55 -4.87 -13.35 6.60
CA ASP A 55 -4.76 -13.57 8.05
C ASP A 55 -5.82 -12.79 8.83
N LYS A 56 -6.18 -11.59 8.36
CA LYS A 56 -7.08 -10.70 9.08
C LYS A 56 -8.56 -10.95 8.77
N LEU A 57 -8.86 -11.70 7.71
CA LEU A 57 -10.22 -11.90 7.20
C LEU A 57 -10.55 -13.39 7.12
N GLU A 58 -11.19 -13.90 8.16
CA GLU A 58 -11.68 -15.28 8.16
C GLU A 58 -12.67 -15.51 7.01
N GLY A 59 -12.40 -16.51 6.15
CA GLY A 59 -13.25 -16.88 5.00
C GLY A 59 -13.01 -16.09 3.72
N PHE A 60 -12.05 -15.15 3.72
CA PHE A 60 -11.60 -14.45 2.52
C PHE A 60 -10.21 -14.95 2.11
N SER A 61 -10.10 -15.46 0.88
CA SER A 61 -8.81 -15.75 0.27
C SER A 61 -8.64 -14.90 -0.97
N ILE A 62 -7.57 -14.11 -1.01
CA ILE A 62 -7.18 -13.34 -2.17
C ILE A 62 -5.80 -13.76 -2.64
N SER A 63 -5.67 -13.93 -3.95
CA SER A 63 -4.38 -14.17 -4.57
C SER A 63 -3.63 -12.86 -4.78
N LYS A 64 -2.30 -12.95 -4.89
CA LYS A 64 -1.43 -11.82 -5.25
C LYS A 64 -1.93 -11.02 -6.46
N SER A 65 -2.41 -11.70 -7.49
CA SER A 65 -2.96 -11.06 -8.70
C SER A 65 -4.27 -10.33 -8.43
N GLY A 66 -5.08 -10.84 -7.50
CA GLY A 66 -6.30 -10.17 -7.05
C GLY A 66 -5.98 -8.86 -6.34
N VAL A 67 -4.95 -8.86 -5.48
CA VAL A 67 -4.46 -7.64 -4.81
C VAL A 67 -3.89 -6.65 -5.83
N ASP A 68 -3.02 -7.09 -6.75
CA ASP A 68 -2.45 -6.23 -7.80
C ASP A 68 -3.53 -5.57 -8.67
N LYS A 69 -4.54 -6.35 -9.09
CA LYS A 69 -5.67 -5.84 -9.86
C LYS A 69 -6.47 -4.82 -9.05
N HIS A 70 -6.79 -5.14 -7.80
CA HIS A 70 -7.55 -4.26 -6.91
C HIS A 70 -6.82 -2.94 -6.64
N MET A 71 -5.52 -3.00 -6.40
CA MET A 71 -4.70 -1.80 -6.19
C MET A 71 -4.72 -0.87 -7.40
N LYS A 72 -4.67 -1.42 -8.61
CA LYS A 72 -4.69 -0.63 -9.86
C LYS A 72 -6.07 -0.08 -10.19
N GLU A 73 -7.12 -0.89 -10.04
CA GLU A 73 -8.47 -0.55 -10.47
C GLU A 73 -9.25 0.26 -9.43
N SER A 74 -9.17 -0.13 -8.16
CA SER A 74 -9.98 0.47 -7.09
C SER A 74 -9.23 1.57 -6.34
N CYS A 75 -7.92 1.39 -6.12
CA CYS A 75 -7.11 2.32 -5.32
C CYS A 75 -6.21 3.23 -6.19
N SER A 76 -6.21 3.04 -7.51
CA SER A 76 -5.37 3.80 -8.47
C SER A 76 -3.87 3.85 -8.12
N TYR A 77 -3.33 2.85 -7.42
CA TYR A 77 -1.92 2.78 -7.06
C TYR A 77 -1.06 2.23 -8.21
N THR A 78 0.12 2.84 -8.39
CA THR A 78 1.16 2.30 -9.27
C THR A 78 2.19 1.52 -8.45
N LEU A 79 2.18 0.20 -8.59
CA LEU A 79 3.14 -0.67 -7.93
C LEU A 79 4.46 -0.70 -8.70
N LYS A 80 5.56 -0.36 -8.02
CA LYS A 80 6.91 -0.40 -8.60
C LYS A 80 7.59 -1.73 -8.27
N ARG A 81 8.32 -2.28 -9.26
CA ARG A 81 9.20 -3.41 -9.02
C ARG A 81 10.41 -2.94 -8.22
N ILE A 82 10.71 -3.64 -7.12
CA ILE A 82 11.94 -3.43 -6.37
C ILE A 82 13.12 -3.84 -7.28
N THR A 83 13.96 -2.88 -7.64
CA THR A 83 15.18 -3.12 -8.40
C THR A 83 16.35 -3.29 -7.43
N LYS A 84 17.18 -4.31 -7.65
CA LYS A 84 18.44 -4.43 -6.90
C LYS A 84 19.35 -3.28 -7.32
N ILE A 85 19.82 -2.52 -6.33
CA ILE A 85 20.88 -1.54 -6.58
C ILE A 85 22.13 -2.33 -7.00
N PRO A 86 22.77 -2.01 -8.13
CA PRO A 86 23.97 -2.72 -8.57
C PRO A 86 25.05 -2.60 -7.50
N ALA A 87 25.73 -3.71 -7.18
CA ALA A 87 26.73 -3.79 -6.11
C ALA A 87 27.82 -2.70 -6.19
N LYS A 88 28.14 -2.24 -7.42
CA LYS A 88 29.06 -1.13 -7.69
C LYS A 88 28.66 0.20 -7.03
N ARG A 89 27.35 0.42 -6.78
CA ARG A 89 26.82 1.60 -6.08
C ARG A 89 26.67 1.39 -4.56
N SER A 90 26.81 0.15 -4.10
CA SER A 90 26.75 -0.23 -2.68
C SER A 90 28.15 -0.52 -2.12
N SER A 91 29.21 -0.07 -2.82
CA SER A 91 30.56 -0.14 -2.25
C SER A 91 30.62 0.71 -0.98
N PRO A 92 31.40 0.28 0.03
CA PRO A 92 31.49 0.99 1.30
C PRO A 92 31.85 2.47 1.10
N ASN A 93 32.76 2.75 0.16
CA ASN A 93 33.19 4.11 -0.18
C ASN A 93 32.03 5.02 -0.62
N VAL A 94 31.10 4.52 -1.46
CA VAL A 94 29.97 5.34 -1.94
C VAL A 94 28.96 5.60 -0.82
N ILE A 95 28.82 4.66 0.11
CA ILE A 95 27.93 4.81 1.28
C ILE A 95 28.53 5.80 2.27
N GLU A 96 29.84 5.72 2.55
CA GLU A 96 30.56 6.67 3.39
C GLU A 96 30.51 8.10 2.82
N ASP A 97 30.74 8.26 1.52
CA ASP A 97 30.65 9.55 0.84
C ASP A 97 29.24 10.18 0.96
N LEU A 98 28.19 9.35 0.82
CA LEU A 98 26.81 9.80 0.97
C LEU A 98 26.49 10.21 2.43
N GLU A 99 27.02 9.48 3.40
CA GLU A 99 26.83 9.77 4.82
C GLU A 99 27.54 11.06 5.24
N LEU A 100 28.77 11.27 4.74
CA LEU A 100 29.52 12.51 4.93
C LEU A 100 28.80 13.71 4.34
N LEU A 101 28.28 13.60 3.11
CA LEU A 101 27.49 14.66 2.47
C LEU A 101 26.22 14.99 3.28
N ARG A 102 25.53 13.96 3.80
CA ARG A 102 24.33 14.12 4.60
C ARG A 102 24.63 14.79 5.94
N HIS A 103 25.72 14.42 6.59
CA HIS A 103 26.19 15.07 7.82
C HIS A 103 26.61 16.52 7.55
N GLY A 104 27.32 16.77 6.46
CA GLY A 104 27.73 18.12 6.02
C GLY A 104 26.52 19.02 5.78
N LEU A 105 25.51 18.55 5.05
CA LEU A 105 24.30 19.33 4.77
C LEU A 105 23.52 19.66 6.05
N LYS A 106 23.37 18.70 6.97
CA LYS A 106 22.75 18.91 8.30
C LYS A 106 23.52 19.93 9.14
N THR A 107 24.84 19.90 9.07
CA THR A 107 25.70 20.84 9.80
C THR A 107 25.53 22.25 9.23
N LEU A 108 25.57 22.40 7.90
CA LEU A 108 25.39 23.69 7.22
C LEU A 108 24.01 24.30 7.50
N THR A 109 22.94 23.51 7.47
CA THR A 109 21.60 24.00 7.79
C THR A 109 21.48 24.41 9.26
N SER A 110 22.05 23.63 10.19
CA SER A 110 22.08 23.99 11.61
C SER A 110 22.85 25.29 11.87
N VAL A 111 24.02 25.45 11.24
CA VAL A 111 24.83 26.67 11.34
C VAL A 111 24.09 27.86 10.75
N LEU A 112 23.49 27.71 9.57
CA LEU A 112 22.71 28.77 8.93
C LEU A 112 21.53 29.19 9.81
N CYS A 113 20.76 28.24 10.35
CA CYS A 113 19.66 28.53 11.28
C CYS A 113 20.13 29.27 12.53
N LYS A 114 21.26 28.87 13.14
CA LYS A 114 21.81 29.54 14.33
C LYS A 114 22.27 30.97 14.03
N THR A 115 22.93 31.18 12.88
CA THR A 115 23.40 32.51 12.46
C THR A 115 22.23 33.44 12.19
N VAL A 116 21.22 32.98 11.45
CA VAL A 116 20.01 33.78 11.16
C VAL A 116 19.25 34.10 12.45
N PHE A 117 19.08 33.13 13.35
CA PHE A 117 18.43 33.33 14.65
C PHE A 117 19.18 34.37 15.51
N SER A 118 20.51 34.28 15.59
CA SER A 118 21.33 35.22 16.36
C SER A 118 21.27 36.64 15.78
N LEU A 119 21.24 36.78 14.44
CA LEU A 119 21.09 38.08 13.78
C LEU A 119 19.71 38.71 14.03
N MET A 120 18.65 37.91 14.12
CA MET A 120 17.30 38.41 14.47
C MET A 120 17.19 38.83 15.94
N ASP A 121 17.89 38.13 16.84
CA ASP A 121 17.95 38.45 18.27
C ASP A 121 18.73 39.77 18.51
N LEU A 122 19.88 39.92 17.86
CA LEU A 122 20.68 41.16 17.84
C LEU A 122 19.95 42.34 17.19
N GLY A 123 19.16 42.09 16.13
CA GLY A 123 18.32 43.11 15.49
C GLY A 123 17.18 43.61 16.38
N SER A 124 16.71 42.78 17.32
CA SER A 124 15.68 43.16 18.29
C SER A 124 16.22 44.03 19.44
N ILE A 125 17.53 43.96 19.69
CA ILE A 125 18.24 44.79 20.69
C ILE A 125 18.50 46.22 20.17
N PHE A 126 18.53 46.44 18.85
CA PHE A 126 18.85 47.74 18.23
C PHE A 126 17.60 48.59 17.88
N ILE A 127 16.39 48.10 18.17
CA ILE A 127 15.09 48.79 17.97
C ILE A 127 14.49 49.23 19.34
N LEU A 128 15.33 49.53 20.33
CA LEU A 128 14.94 50.18 21.60
C LEU A 128 15.86 51.37 21.87
#